data_AF-A0A382ZS28-F1
#
_entry.id   AF-A0A382ZS28-F1
#
_cell.length_a   1.000
_cell.length_b   1.000
_cell.length_c   1.000
_cell.angle_alpha   90.00
_cell.angle_beta   90.00
_cell.angle_gamma   90.00
#
_symmetry.space_group_name_H-M   'P 1'
#
loop_
_entity.id
_entity.type
_entity.pdbx_description
1 polymer ?
#
loop_
_entity_poly.entity_id
_entity_poly.type
_entity_poly.pdbx_seq_one_letter_code
_entity_poly.pdbx_strand_id
1 'polypeptide(L)'
;SDELNQAFSVLPDNVFVIPAESQISTYEVMLNCDTVLIYATKMGIELSAFGVPVVVAGEAWIRNKGFSYDTSTPEEYFELLDQLPQNRRLDGPTRERARKYAYHYFFRRMIPLEFVQPGRGGLFGFDLSLDSIESLAPGRSLGLDVICDGILNGTDFIYPAESYAADGEGATSTPMLADHLTLP
;
A
#
# COMPACT_ATOMS: atom_id res chain seq x y z
N SER A 1 8.13 9.90 22.27
CA SER A 1 7.88 11.03 23.21
C SER A 1 9.19 11.57 23.73
N ASP A 2 10.17 10.70 23.93
CA ASP A 2 11.39 11.01 24.65
C ASP A 2 12.32 11.92 23.83
N GLU A 3 12.34 11.76 22.51
CA GLU A 3 13.10 12.61 21.59
C GLU A 3 12.55 14.04 21.54
N LEU A 4 11.22 14.19 21.52
CA LEU A 4 10.56 15.50 21.57
C LEU A 4 10.83 16.20 22.90
N ASN A 5 10.72 15.48 24.02
CA ASN A 5 10.99 16.02 25.35
C ASN A 5 12.48 16.38 25.55
N GLN A 6 13.40 15.69 24.87
CA GLN A 6 14.83 16.04 24.86
C GLN A 6 15.10 17.31 24.04
N ALA A 7 14.43 17.47 22.90
CA ALA A 7 14.63 18.61 22.00
C ALA A 7 13.87 19.87 22.44
N PHE A 8 12.71 19.71 23.08
CA PHE A 8 11.81 20.80 23.46
C PHE A 8 11.32 20.63 24.90
N SER A 9 11.73 21.55 25.77
CA SER A 9 11.26 21.58 27.16
C SER A 9 9.79 22.03 27.28
N VAL A 10 9.34 22.85 26.35
CA VAL A 10 7.95 23.29 26.18
C VAL A 10 7.67 23.30 24.68
N LEU A 11 6.57 22.65 24.25
CA LEU A 11 6.15 22.68 22.85
C LEU A 11 5.48 24.03 22.52
N PRO A 12 5.62 24.53 21.29
CA PRO A 12 4.85 25.69 20.83
C PRO A 12 3.33 25.44 20.88
N ASP A 13 2.55 26.49 21.15
CA ASP A 13 1.08 26.41 21.30
C ASP A 13 0.34 25.85 20.07
N ASN A 14 0.97 25.91 18.89
CA ASN A 14 0.44 25.42 17.62
C ASN A 14 0.89 23.99 17.26
N VAL A 15 1.56 23.29 18.17
CA VAL A 15 2.02 21.91 17.97
C VAL A 15 1.25 20.97 18.90
N PHE A 16 0.55 20.00 18.29
CA PHE A 16 -0.21 19.00 19.02
C PHE A 16 0.38 17.61 18.77
N VAL A 17 0.61 16.86 19.84
CA VAL A 17 1.16 15.49 19.77
C VAL A 17 0.07 14.51 20.13
N ILE A 18 -0.25 13.59 19.21
CA ILE A 18 -1.14 12.47 19.46
C ILE A 18 -0.27 11.27 19.84
N PRO A 19 -0.38 10.72 21.07
CA PRO A 19 0.43 9.58 21.50
C PRO A 19 0.01 8.29 20.79
N ALA A 20 0.91 7.30 20.75
CA ALA A 20 0.67 6.03 20.05
C ALA A 20 -0.48 5.21 20.67
N GLU A 21 -0.75 5.39 21.96
CA GLU A 21 -1.82 4.73 22.72
C GLU A 21 -3.19 5.39 22.52
N SER A 22 -3.21 6.54 21.83
CA SER A 22 -4.44 7.26 21.54
C SER A 22 -5.42 6.40 20.75
N GLN A 23 -6.67 6.42 21.16
CA GLN A 23 -7.77 5.75 20.45
C GLN A 23 -8.31 6.60 19.28
N ILE A 24 -7.71 7.77 19.02
CA ILE A 24 -8.09 8.61 17.90
C ILE A 24 -7.74 7.89 16.59
N SER A 25 -8.73 7.79 15.70
CA SER A 25 -8.51 7.24 14.37
C SER A 25 -7.51 8.09 13.58
N THR A 26 -6.45 7.45 13.10
CA THR A 26 -5.47 8.05 12.20
C THR A 26 -6.15 8.67 10.96
N TYR A 27 -7.16 8.00 10.41
CA TYR A 27 -7.89 8.48 9.24
C TYR A 27 -8.71 9.73 9.54
N GLU A 28 -9.38 9.79 10.70
CA GLU A 28 -10.14 10.98 11.10
C GLU A 28 -9.22 12.21 11.18
N VAL A 29 -8.01 12.05 11.70
CA VAL A 29 -7.05 13.16 11.75
C VAL A 29 -6.57 13.53 10.34
N MET A 30 -6.03 12.55 9.60
CA MET A 30 -5.32 12.83 8.35
C MET A 30 -6.23 13.28 7.21
N LEU A 31 -7.49 12.82 7.16
CA LEU A 31 -8.46 13.24 6.14
C LEU A 31 -8.95 14.67 6.34
N ASN A 32 -8.84 15.19 7.57
CA ASN A 32 -9.16 16.57 7.91
C ASN A 32 -7.94 17.51 7.79
N CYS A 33 -6.73 16.99 7.60
CA CYS A 33 -5.55 17.82 7.32
C CYS A 33 -5.67 18.52 5.95
N ASP A 34 -5.12 19.72 5.84
CA ASP A 34 -4.91 20.38 4.55
C ASP A 34 -3.86 19.62 3.72
N THR A 35 -2.71 19.35 4.33
CA THR A 35 -1.54 18.69 3.74
C THR A 35 -0.94 17.75 4.80
N VAL A 36 -0.46 16.57 4.38
CA VAL A 36 0.19 15.60 5.28
C VAL A 36 1.65 15.43 4.92
N LEU A 37 2.52 15.46 5.92
CA LEU A 37 3.96 15.28 5.76
C LEU A 37 4.34 13.88 6.24
N ILE A 38 5.12 13.15 5.45
CA ILE A 38 5.47 11.77 5.75
C ILE A 38 6.95 11.48 5.63
N TYR A 39 7.40 10.49 6.40
CA TYR A 39 8.72 9.90 6.35
C TYR A 39 8.57 8.37 6.42
N ALA A 40 8.91 7.63 5.36
CA ALA A 40 8.95 6.16 5.34
C ALA A 40 7.66 5.38 5.71
N THR A 41 6.49 5.90 5.36
CA THR A 41 5.21 5.20 5.60
C THR A 41 4.45 4.85 4.33
N LYS A 42 3.62 3.81 4.41
CA LYS A 42 2.65 3.42 3.37
C LYS A 42 1.37 4.27 3.39
N MET A 43 1.11 4.99 4.49
CA MET A 43 -0.08 5.85 4.62
C MET A 43 -0.20 6.85 3.47
N GLY A 44 0.93 7.30 2.91
CA GLY A 44 0.93 8.17 1.73
C GLY A 44 0.18 7.60 0.52
N ILE A 45 0.14 6.27 0.36
CA ILE A 45 -0.58 5.58 -0.73
C ILE A 45 -2.09 5.81 -0.55
N GLU A 46 -2.59 5.64 0.66
CA GLU A 46 -4.01 5.72 0.98
C GLU A 46 -4.50 7.18 0.97
N LEU A 47 -3.76 8.07 1.64
CA LEU A 47 -4.10 9.49 1.75
C LEU A 47 -4.16 10.19 0.39
N SER A 48 -3.18 9.93 -0.48
CA SER A 48 -3.18 10.48 -1.84
C SER A 48 -4.35 9.94 -2.68
N ALA A 49 -4.78 8.68 -2.49
CA ALA A 49 -5.96 8.12 -3.14
C ALA A 49 -7.28 8.76 -2.66
N PHE A 50 -7.33 9.21 -1.40
CA PHE A 50 -8.40 10.06 -0.88
C PHE A 50 -8.33 11.52 -1.38
N GLY A 51 -7.22 11.90 -2.02
CA GLY A 51 -7.00 13.23 -2.58
C GLY A 51 -6.35 14.22 -1.63
N VAL A 52 -5.82 13.75 -0.49
CA VAL A 52 -5.05 14.58 0.44
C VAL A 52 -3.66 14.83 -0.17
N PRO A 53 -3.21 16.10 -0.27
CA PRO A 53 -1.84 16.41 -0.68
C PRO A 53 -0.83 15.85 0.31
N VAL A 54 0.21 15.18 -0.19
CA VAL A 54 1.25 14.54 0.64
C VAL A 54 2.62 15.06 0.26
N VAL A 55 3.36 15.55 1.26
CA VAL A 55 4.79 15.89 1.17
C VAL A 55 5.62 14.71 1.64
N VAL A 56 6.60 14.31 0.83
CA VAL A 56 7.47 13.17 1.08
C VAL A 56 8.86 13.66 1.44
N ALA A 57 9.18 13.64 2.74
CA ALA A 57 10.45 14.14 3.28
C ALA A 57 11.58 13.10 3.30
N GLY A 58 11.28 11.83 3.00
CA GLY A 58 12.26 10.74 3.00
C GLY A 58 11.93 9.67 1.98
N GLU A 59 12.44 8.45 2.16
CA GLU A 59 12.03 7.32 1.34
C GLU A 59 10.55 7.02 1.60
N ALA A 60 9.72 6.92 0.56
CA ALA A 60 8.32 6.53 0.70
C ALA A 60 7.82 5.83 -0.56
N TRP A 61 6.83 4.96 -0.41
CA TRP A 61 6.30 4.14 -1.50
C TRP A 61 5.63 4.96 -2.61
N ILE A 62 5.29 6.22 -2.36
CA ILE A 62 4.65 7.12 -3.33
C ILE A 62 5.63 8.05 -4.05
N ARG A 63 6.90 8.10 -3.63
CA ARG A 63 7.92 8.94 -4.24
C ARG A 63 8.09 8.59 -5.73
N ASN A 64 8.30 9.61 -6.56
CA ASN A 64 8.47 9.53 -8.01
C ASN A 64 7.28 8.89 -8.73
N LYS A 65 6.08 8.90 -8.14
CA LYS A 65 4.87 8.39 -8.78
C LYS A 65 4.01 9.48 -9.41
N GLY A 66 4.39 10.75 -9.25
CA GLY A 66 3.74 11.88 -9.92
C GLY A 66 2.41 12.29 -9.31
N PHE A 67 2.22 12.05 -8.01
CA PHE A 67 1.04 12.51 -7.26
C PHE A 67 1.35 12.95 -5.82
N SER A 68 2.64 13.16 -5.51
CA SER A 68 3.16 13.66 -4.24
C SER A 68 4.09 14.85 -4.48
N TYR A 69 4.33 15.63 -3.43
CA TYR A 69 5.39 16.62 -3.40
C TYR A 69 6.64 15.97 -2.82
N ASP A 70 7.58 15.64 -3.70
CA ASP A 70 8.79 14.91 -3.33
C ASP A 70 9.94 15.91 -3.10
N THR A 71 10.40 16.00 -1.85
CA THR A 71 11.56 16.84 -1.49
C THR A 71 12.81 15.97 -1.43
N SER A 72 13.92 16.46 -1.97
CA SER A 72 15.19 15.71 -2.05
C SER A 72 16.31 16.35 -1.23
N THR A 73 16.16 17.62 -0.85
CA THR A 73 17.09 18.32 0.05
C THR A 73 16.36 18.98 1.22
N PRO A 74 17.07 19.28 2.33
CA PRO A 74 16.51 20.09 3.41
C PRO A 74 15.99 21.45 2.93
N GLU A 75 16.70 22.10 2.00
CA GLU A 75 16.32 23.41 1.47
C GLU A 75 14.98 23.34 0.72
N GLU A 76 14.82 22.38 -0.21
CA GLU A 76 13.57 22.14 -0.92
C GLU A 76 12.42 21.84 0.05
N TYR A 77 12.71 21.11 1.13
CA TYR A 77 11.73 20.81 2.15
C TYR A 77 11.25 22.08 2.86
N PHE A 78 12.15 22.93 3.34
CA PHE A 78 11.78 24.19 3.99
C PHE A 78 11.07 25.16 3.04
N GLU A 79 11.52 25.28 1.78
CA GLU A 79 10.84 26.09 0.76
C GLU A 79 9.39 25.65 0.53
N LEU A 80 9.12 24.34 0.60
CA LEU A 80 7.78 23.80 0.50
C LEU A 80 6.95 24.05 1.77
N LEU A 81 7.56 23.99 2.96
CA LEU A 81 6.89 24.31 4.22
C LEU A 81 6.39 25.76 4.25
N ASP A 82 7.19 26.69 3.73
CA ASP A 82 6.84 28.12 3.67
C ASP A 82 5.63 28.41 2.76
N GLN A 83 5.22 27.45 1.93
CA GLN A 83 4.07 27.54 1.03
C GLN A 83 2.79 26.92 1.60
N LEU A 84 2.83 26.36 2.82
CA LEU A 84 1.67 25.75 3.46
C LEU A 84 0.78 26.80 4.16
N PRO A 85 -0.54 26.56 4.29
CA PRO A 85 -1.30 25.43 3.73
C PRO A 85 -1.54 25.57 2.21
N GLN A 86 -1.72 24.44 1.53
CA GLN A 86 -2.02 24.38 0.09
C GLN A 86 -3.45 24.84 -0.21
N ASN A 87 -4.36 24.77 0.77
CA ASN A 87 -5.77 25.14 0.69
C ASN A 87 -6.52 24.44 -0.46
N ARG A 88 -6.09 23.24 -0.83
CA ARG A 88 -6.69 22.46 -1.93
C ARG A 88 -6.44 20.97 -1.78
N ARG A 89 -7.35 20.17 -2.35
CA ARG A 89 -7.14 18.75 -2.57
C ARG A 89 -6.41 18.52 -3.89
N LEU A 90 -5.88 17.31 -4.09
CA LEU A 90 -5.33 16.88 -5.38
C LEU A 90 -6.40 17.01 -6.47
N ASP A 91 -5.99 17.48 -7.65
CA ASP A 91 -6.89 17.55 -8.80
C ASP A 91 -7.35 16.16 -9.26
N GLY A 92 -8.40 16.12 -10.10
CA GLY A 92 -9.00 14.88 -10.59
C GLY A 92 -7.97 13.92 -11.22
N PRO A 93 -7.17 14.35 -12.21
CA PRO A 93 -6.15 13.51 -12.83
C PRO A 93 -5.09 12.98 -11.86
N THR A 94 -4.62 13.80 -10.93
CA THR A 94 -3.60 13.43 -9.95
C THR A 94 -4.16 12.44 -8.93
N ARG A 95 -5.38 12.68 -8.44
CA ARG A 95 -6.09 11.75 -7.54
C ARG A 95 -6.37 10.41 -8.23
N GLU A 96 -6.74 10.43 -9.50
CA GLU A 96 -6.97 9.20 -10.27
C GLU A 96 -5.68 8.39 -10.44
N ARG A 97 -4.55 9.06 -10.69
CA ARG A 97 -3.23 8.41 -10.69
C ARG A 97 -2.89 7.78 -9.34
N ALA A 98 -3.12 8.50 -8.25
CA ALA A 98 -2.91 7.98 -6.89
C ALA A 98 -3.78 6.73 -6.62
N ARG A 99 -5.05 6.75 -7.04
CA ARG A 99 -5.97 5.60 -6.92
C ARG A 99 -5.52 4.40 -7.74
N LYS A 100 -5.08 4.60 -8.98
CA LYS A 100 -4.51 3.52 -9.81
C LYS A 100 -3.28 2.91 -9.16
N TYR A 101 -2.41 3.74 -8.58
CA TYR A 101 -1.25 3.24 -7.85
C TYR A 101 -1.64 2.48 -6.58
N ALA A 102 -2.58 3.00 -5.79
CA ALA A 102 -3.09 2.31 -4.61
C ALA A 102 -3.70 0.95 -4.99
N TYR A 103 -4.51 0.91 -6.05
CA TYR A 103 -5.08 -0.33 -6.57
C TYR A 103 -3.99 -1.31 -6.99
N HIS A 104 -2.98 -0.83 -7.72
CA HIS A 104 -1.85 -1.66 -8.10
C HIS A 104 -1.11 -2.21 -6.87
N TYR A 105 -0.82 -1.35 -5.89
CA TYR A 105 -0.05 -1.70 -4.71
C TYR A 105 -0.75 -2.70 -3.80
N PHE A 106 -2.05 -2.51 -3.53
CA PHE A 106 -2.80 -3.33 -2.59
C PHE A 106 -3.42 -4.58 -3.22
N PHE A 107 -3.76 -4.56 -4.51
CA PHE A 107 -4.51 -5.66 -5.12
C PHE A 107 -3.74 -6.37 -6.23
N ARG A 108 -3.12 -5.63 -7.16
CA ARG A 108 -2.44 -6.26 -8.30
C ARG A 108 -1.04 -6.78 -8.02
N ARG A 109 -0.35 -6.23 -7.02
CA ARG A 109 1.03 -6.59 -6.71
C ARG A 109 1.12 -7.88 -5.87
N MET A 110 0.02 -8.30 -5.25
CA MET A 110 0.01 -9.49 -4.39
C MET A 110 -0.16 -10.76 -5.23
N ILE A 111 0.57 -11.81 -4.87
CA ILE A 111 0.34 -13.16 -5.38
C ILE A 111 -0.41 -13.90 -4.26
N PRO A 112 -1.71 -14.17 -4.44
CA PRO A 112 -2.50 -14.85 -3.41
C PRO A 112 -2.04 -16.30 -3.27
N LEU A 113 -2.08 -16.81 -2.03
CA LEU A 113 -1.90 -18.22 -1.73
C LEU A 113 -3.17 -18.68 -1.01
N GLU A 114 -4.02 -19.43 -1.70
CA GLU A 114 -5.39 -19.75 -1.26
C GLU A 114 -5.41 -20.58 0.03
N PHE A 115 -4.32 -21.28 0.30
CA PHE A 115 -4.15 -22.09 1.50
C PHE A 115 -3.63 -21.32 2.71
N VAL A 116 -3.23 -20.04 2.57
CA VAL A 116 -2.80 -19.18 3.68
C VAL A 116 -3.98 -18.36 4.18
N GLN A 117 -4.46 -18.67 5.39
CA GLN A 117 -5.61 -17.99 5.98
C GLN A 117 -5.18 -17.09 7.15
N PRO A 118 -5.83 -15.92 7.34
CA PRO A 118 -5.65 -15.13 8.55
C PRO A 118 -5.97 -15.99 9.78
N GLY A 119 -4.97 -16.17 10.64
CA GLY A 119 -5.04 -17.07 11.79
C GLY A 119 -4.76 -16.32 13.09
N ARG A 120 -5.26 -16.85 14.21
CA ARG A 120 -4.91 -16.33 15.55
C ARG A 120 -3.75 -17.09 16.20
N GLY A 121 -3.15 -18.07 15.51
CA GLY A 121 -2.10 -18.95 16.03
C GLY A 121 -0.75 -18.81 15.31
N GLY A 122 0.35 -18.99 16.06
CA GLY A 122 1.72 -19.07 15.53
C GLY A 122 2.51 -17.75 15.52
N LEU A 123 3.83 -17.85 15.29
CA LEU A 123 4.78 -16.72 15.31
C LEU A 123 4.48 -15.64 14.25
N PHE A 124 3.68 -15.96 13.22
CA PHE A 124 3.46 -15.13 12.04
C PHE A 124 2.00 -14.73 11.79
N GLY A 125 1.04 -15.15 12.63
CA GLY A 125 -0.36 -14.71 12.55
C GLY A 125 -1.16 -15.24 11.35
N PHE A 126 -0.82 -16.42 10.83
CA PHE A 126 -1.56 -17.10 9.77
C PHE A 126 -1.61 -18.61 10.00
N ASP A 127 -2.69 -19.22 9.52
CA ASP A 127 -2.90 -20.67 9.52
C ASP A 127 -2.78 -21.21 8.09
N LEU A 128 -2.28 -22.44 7.96
CA LEU A 128 -2.18 -23.13 6.67
C LEU A 128 -3.30 -24.16 6.55
N SER A 129 -4.16 -23.99 5.55
CA SER A 129 -5.24 -24.91 5.19
C SER A 129 -4.77 -25.87 4.09
N LEU A 130 -4.03 -26.91 4.50
CA LEU A 130 -3.52 -27.94 3.61
C LEU A 130 -3.84 -29.32 4.19
N ASP A 131 -4.47 -30.17 3.38
CA ASP A 131 -4.78 -31.55 3.78
C ASP A 131 -3.58 -32.49 3.60
N SER A 132 -2.70 -32.19 2.63
CA SER A 132 -1.52 -32.99 2.33
C SER A 132 -0.48 -32.23 1.49
N ILE A 133 0.74 -32.76 1.39
CA ILE A 133 1.83 -32.17 0.58
C ILE A 133 1.46 -32.17 -0.91
N GLU A 134 0.69 -33.16 -1.38
CA GLU A 134 0.23 -33.26 -2.77
C GLU A 134 -0.66 -32.07 -3.17
N SER A 135 -1.24 -31.35 -2.20
CA SER A 135 -1.99 -30.12 -2.42
C SER A 135 -1.09 -28.95 -2.87
N LEU A 136 0.23 -29.08 -2.73
CA LEU A 136 1.23 -28.11 -3.19
C LEU A 136 1.88 -28.50 -4.53
N ALA A 137 1.42 -29.58 -5.17
CA ALA A 137 1.93 -30.01 -6.47
C ALA A 137 1.62 -28.97 -7.57
N PRO A 138 2.39 -28.94 -8.67
CA PRO A 138 2.12 -28.03 -9.78
C PRO A 138 0.68 -28.11 -10.29
N GLY A 139 0.08 -26.95 -10.58
CA GLY A 139 -1.31 -26.85 -11.05
C GLY A 139 -2.37 -26.89 -9.95
N ARG A 140 -1.98 -26.98 -8.67
CA ARG A 140 -2.91 -26.94 -7.52
C ARG A 140 -3.19 -25.54 -7.00
N SER A 141 -2.26 -24.60 -7.18
CA SER A 141 -2.43 -23.19 -6.81
C SER A 141 -1.69 -22.33 -7.83
N LEU A 142 -2.43 -21.47 -8.54
CA LEU A 142 -1.84 -20.59 -9.54
C LEU A 142 -0.80 -19.65 -8.92
N GLY A 143 -1.08 -19.13 -7.72
CA GLY A 143 -0.14 -18.25 -7.04
C GLY A 143 1.17 -18.97 -6.67
N LEU A 144 1.07 -20.21 -6.20
CA LEU A 144 2.24 -21.03 -5.92
C LEU A 144 3.02 -21.36 -7.20
N ASP A 145 2.32 -21.70 -8.28
CA ASP A 145 2.95 -21.98 -9.58
C ASP A 145 3.73 -20.77 -10.09
N VAL A 146 3.15 -19.57 -10.05
CA VAL A 146 3.84 -18.32 -10.43
C VAL A 146 5.12 -18.09 -9.60
N ILE A 147 5.06 -18.35 -8.29
CA ILE A 147 6.23 -18.19 -7.40
C ILE A 147 7.29 -19.24 -7.74
N CYS A 148 6.89 -20.50 -7.87
CA CYS A 148 7.80 -21.61 -8.17
C CYS A 148 8.47 -21.43 -9.53
N ASP A 149 7.73 -21.07 -10.58
CA ASP A 149 8.29 -20.80 -11.90
C ASP A 149 9.23 -19.61 -11.89
N GLY A 150 8.89 -18.54 -11.17
CA GLY A 150 9.78 -17.37 -11.02
C GLY A 150 11.10 -17.72 -10.34
N ILE A 151 11.08 -18.58 -9.30
CA ILE A 151 12.28 -19.02 -8.59
C ILE A 151 13.11 -20.02 -9.40
N LEU A 152 12.46 -21.02 -9.99
CA LEU A 152 13.13 -22.17 -10.61
C LEU A 152 13.56 -21.87 -12.05
N ASN A 153 12.75 -21.10 -12.79
CA ASN A 153 12.93 -20.86 -14.22
C ASN A 153 13.26 -19.39 -14.53
N GLY A 154 13.22 -18.49 -13.53
CA GLY A 154 13.53 -17.08 -13.72
C GLY A 154 12.47 -16.29 -14.49
N THR A 155 11.23 -16.78 -14.50
CA THR A 155 10.09 -16.06 -15.10
C THR A 155 9.64 -14.88 -14.25
N ASP A 156 8.85 -13.98 -14.83
CA ASP A 156 8.29 -12.86 -14.07
C ASP A 156 7.27 -13.30 -13.02
N PHE A 157 7.26 -12.62 -11.87
CA PHE A 157 6.29 -12.82 -10.79
C PHE A 157 4.97 -12.07 -11.06
N ILE A 158 4.34 -12.34 -12.19
CA ILE A 158 3.11 -11.66 -12.62
C ILE A 158 1.92 -12.59 -12.43
N TYR A 159 1.12 -12.32 -11.39
CA TYR A 159 -0.17 -12.96 -11.18
C TYR A 159 -1.28 -12.19 -11.94
N PRO A 160 -2.19 -12.88 -12.66
CA PRO A 160 -3.27 -12.26 -13.42
C PRO A 160 -4.41 -11.77 -12.51
N ALA A 161 -4.12 -10.81 -11.63
CA ALA A 161 -5.04 -10.29 -10.63
C ALA A 161 -6.30 -9.63 -11.24
N GLU A 162 -6.21 -9.15 -12.47
CA GLU A 162 -7.35 -8.63 -13.24
C GLU A 162 -8.45 -9.68 -13.46
N SER A 163 -8.11 -10.96 -13.48
CA SER A 163 -9.07 -12.06 -13.60
C SER A 163 -9.82 -12.35 -12.30
N TYR A 164 -9.29 -11.91 -11.16
CA TYR A 164 -9.90 -12.08 -9.84
C TYR A 164 -10.79 -10.91 -9.43
N ALA A 165 -10.40 -9.67 -9.79
CA ALA A 165 -11.10 -8.47 -9.34
C ALA A 165 -12.49 -8.28 -9.95
N ALA A 166 -12.85 -9.04 -10.99
CA ALA A 166 -14.16 -8.99 -11.64
C ALA A 166 -15.28 -9.57 -10.77
N ASP A 167 -14.96 -10.50 -9.86
CA ASP A 167 -15.99 -11.31 -9.17
C ASP A 167 -16.23 -10.91 -7.70
N GLY A 168 -15.46 -9.96 -7.16
CA GLY A 168 -15.60 -9.52 -5.76
C GLY A 168 -15.17 -10.58 -4.74
N GLU A 169 -14.63 -10.12 -3.62
CA GLU A 169 -14.21 -10.87 -2.42
C GLU A 169 -14.24 -12.41 -2.48
N GLY A 170 -13.06 -13.03 -2.59
CA GLY A 170 -12.80 -14.36 -2.02
C GLY A 170 -13.62 -15.52 -2.55
N ALA A 171 -14.19 -15.42 -3.76
CA ALA A 171 -14.72 -16.61 -4.43
C ALA A 171 -13.54 -17.52 -4.80
N THR A 172 -13.59 -18.76 -4.31
CA THR A 172 -12.79 -19.89 -4.78
C THR A 172 -13.13 -20.17 -6.25
N SER A 173 -12.63 -19.34 -7.16
CA SER A 173 -12.69 -19.62 -8.59
C SER A 173 -11.35 -20.18 -9.00
N THR A 174 -11.28 -21.50 -9.15
CA THR A 174 -10.26 -22.14 -9.98
C THR A 174 -10.23 -21.38 -11.31
N PRO A 175 -9.08 -20.81 -11.72
CA PRO A 175 -9.02 -20.14 -13.01
C PRO A 175 -9.39 -21.19 -14.07
N MET A 176 -10.51 -20.96 -14.77
CA MET A 176 -10.85 -21.77 -15.92
C MET A 176 -9.75 -21.54 -16.95
N LEU A 177 -9.03 -22.62 -17.29
CA LEU A 177 -8.05 -22.63 -18.37
C LEU A 177 -8.76 -22.08 -19.62
N ALA A 178 -8.32 -20.94 -20.13
CA ALA A 178 -8.83 -20.40 -21.36
C ALA A 178 -8.44 -21.37 -22.49
N ASP A 179 -9.39 -22.18 -22.94
CA ASP A 179 -9.24 -23.00 -24.13
C ASP A 179 -8.80 -22.12 -25.30
N HIS A 180 -7.84 -22.65 -26.06
CA HIS A 180 -7.22 -22.06 -27.24
C HIS A 180 -8.20 -21.25 -28.11
N LEU A 181 -8.20 -19.92 -27.92
CA LEU A 181 -8.69 -18.99 -28.92
C LEU A 181 -7.65 -18.91 -30.04
N THR A 182 -7.82 -19.77 -31.03
CA THR A 182 -7.28 -19.55 -32.37
C THR A 182 -8.00 -18.35 -32.96
N LEU A 183 -7.26 -17.26 -33.18
CA LEU A 183 -7.77 -16.10 -33.92
C LEU A 183 -7.55 -16.31 -35.44
N PRO A 184 -8.46 -15.81 -36.29
CA PRO A 184 -8.32 -15.84 -37.75
C PRO A 184 -7.22 -14.91 -38.28
#